data_AF-A0A7Z1N9T5-F1
#
_entry.id   AF-A0A7Z1N9T5-F1
#
_cell.length_a   1.000
_cell.length_b   1.000
_cell.length_c   1.000
_cell.angle_alpha   90.00
_cell.angle_beta   90.00
_cell.angle_gamma   90.00
#
_symmetry.space_group_name_H-M   'P 1'
#
loop_
_entity.id
_entity.type
_entity.pdbx_description
1 polymer ?
#
loop_
_entity_poly.entity_id
_entity_poly.type
_entity_poly.pdbx_seq_one_letter_code
_entity_poly.pdbx_strand_id
1 'polypeptide(L)'
;CIRTRNKVMGKLEQFINHADSVENSDNYRQADDDKIIAYDDALEHGQDIQKSNATQNEAKQALQQLINAETSLNGFERLNHARPRALEYIKSLEKINNAQKSALEDKVTQSHDLLELEHLVNEGTNLNDIMGELANAIVNNYAPT
;
A
#
# COMPACT_ATOMS: atom_id res chain seq x y z
N CYS A 1 11.04 32.88 22.30
CA CYS A 1 11.50 32.68 23.69
C CYS A 1 11.69 31.18 23.94
N ILE A 2 12.67 30.78 24.75
CA ILE A 2 13.12 29.38 24.93
C ILE A 2 11.97 28.39 25.21
N ARG A 3 10.92 28.81 25.92
CA ARG A 3 9.70 28.01 26.14
C ARG A 3 9.01 27.53 24.86
N THR A 4 8.99 28.32 23.80
CA THR A 4 8.33 27.95 22.53
C THR A 4 9.19 26.97 21.72
N ARG A 5 10.51 27.15 21.73
CA ARG A 5 11.47 26.21 21.12
C ARG A 5 11.35 24.83 21.77
N ASN A 6 11.34 24.76 23.10
CA ASN A 6 11.22 23.49 23.82
C ASN A 6 9.89 22.77 23.53
N LYS A 7 8.81 23.50 23.21
CA LYS A 7 7.54 22.90 22.76
C LYS A 7 7.62 22.30 21.36
N VAL A 8 8.31 22.97 20.42
CA VAL A 8 8.49 22.46 19.05
C VAL A 8 9.38 21.21 19.07
N MET A 9 10.50 21.26 19.81
CA MET A 9 11.40 20.12 19.96
C MET A 9 10.70 18.91 20.60
N GLY A 10 9.88 19.14 21.65
CA GLY A 10 9.11 18.05 22.27
C GLY A 10 8.08 17.42 21.33
N LYS A 11 7.49 18.18 20.40
CA LYS A 11 6.62 17.61 19.36
C LYS A 11 7.41 16.84 18.32
N LEU A 12 8.55 17.37 17.89
CA LEU A 12 9.45 16.69 16.95
C LEU A 12 9.89 15.32 17.50
N GLU A 13 10.27 15.27 18.78
CA GLU A 13 10.59 14.03 19.48
C GLU A 13 9.42 13.05 19.52
N GLN A 14 8.18 13.51 19.72
CA GLN A 14 7.00 12.64 19.68
C GLN A 14 6.80 11.98 18.31
N PHE A 15 6.98 12.73 17.22
CA PHE A 15 6.87 12.18 15.86
C PHE A 15 8.01 11.21 15.54
N ILE A 16 9.25 11.53 15.95
CA ILE A 16 10.38 10.61 15.80
C ILE A 16 10.12 9.31 16.55
N ASN A 17 9.60 9.37 17.78
CA ASN A 17 9.26 8.17 18.55
C ASN A 17 8.04 7.41 17.99
N HIS A 18 7.23 8.04 17.14
CA HIS A 18 6.10 7.41 16.45
C HIS A 18 6.52 6.71 15.15
N ALA A 19 7.73 6.99 14.63
CA ALA A 19 8.18 6.52 13.33
C ALA A 19 8.04 5.01 13.12
N ASP A 20 8.46 4.20 14.10
CA ASP A 20 8.32 2.74 14.04
C ASP A 20 6.87 2.29 13.78
N SER A 21 5.89 3.01 14.33
CA SER A 21 4.47 2.69 14.10
C SER A 21 4.00 3.10 12.70
N VAL A 22 4.58 4.17 12.13
CA VAL A 22 4.27 4.60 10.77
C VAL A 22 4.88 3.63 9.77
N GLU A 23 6.17 3.31 9.91
CA GLU A 23 6.93 2.42 9.03
C GLU A 23 6.36 0.99 9.00
N ASN A 24 5.81 0.51 10.12
CA ASN A 24 5.14 -0.79 10.19
C ASN A 24 3.69 -0.79 9.67
N SER A 25 3.12 0.37 9.33
CA SER A 25 1.75 0.46 8.84
C SER A 25 1.65 0.09 7.36
N ASP A 26 0.50 -0.43 6.93
CA ASP A 26 0.24 -0.64 5.49
C ASP A 26 0.24 0.71 4.73
N ASN A 27 -0.06 1.82 5.40
CA ASN A 27 -0.03 3.13 4.74
C ASN A 27 1.37 3.52 4.26
N TYR A 28 2.40 3.14 5.01
CA TYR A 28 3.79 3.34 4.63
C TYR A 28 4.25 2.23 3.67
N ARG A 29 4.12 0.96 4.07
CA ARG A 29 4.61 -0.18 3.30
C ARG A 29 4.02 -0.29 1.88
N GLN A 30 2.80 0.19 1.71
CA GLN A 30 2.09 0.18 0.43
C GLN A 30 2.01 1.56 -0.21
N ALA A 31 2.68 2.60 0.32
CA ALA A 31 2.76 3.91 -0.31
C ALA A 31 3.61 3.88 -1.58
N ASP A 32 3.48 4.91 -2.41
CA ASP A 32 4.41 5.10 -3.52
C ASP A 32 5.83 5.35 -3.02
N ASP A 33 6.83 4.83 -3.73
CA ASP A 33 8.24 4.92 -3.36
C ASP A 33 8.70 6.36 -3.10
N ASP A 34 8.20 7.33 -3.88
CA ASP A 34 8.55 8.74 -3.73
C ASP A 34 8.07 9.33 -2.40
N LYS A 35 6.93 8.85 -1.89
CA LYS A 35 6.36 9.27 -0.60
C LYS A 35 7.05 8.59 0.58
N ILE A 36 7.45 7.33 0.41
CA ILE A 36 8.29 6.62 1.38
C ILE A 36 9.61 7.37 1.56
N ILE A 37 10.31 7.63 0.45
CA ILE A 37 11.58 8.39 0.46
C ILE A 37 11.39 9.76 1.11
N ALA A 38 10.33 10.49 0.76
CA ALA A 38 10.06 11.80 1.34
C ALA A 38 9.80 11.73 2.87
N TYR A 39 9.20 10.65 3.36
CA TYR A 39 9.01 10.43 4.80
C TYR A 39 10.33 10.11 5.48
N ASP A 40 11.11 9.17 4.93
CA ASP A 40 12.40 8.75 5.49
C ASP A 40 13.39 9.92 5.57
N ASP A 41 13.49 10.71 4.49
CA ASP A 41 14.31 11.93 4.44
C ASP A 41 13.88 12.96 5.49
N ALA A 42 12.57 13.15 5.68
CA ALA A 42 12.04 14.08 6.67
C ALA A 42 12.27 13.59 8.11
N LEU A 43 12.21 12.27 8.32
CA LEU A 43 12.49 11.64 9.61
C LEU A 43 13.97 11.77 9.97
N GLU A 44 14.88 11.46 9.05
CA GLU A 44 16.32 11.64 9.22
C GLU A 44 16.64 13.11 9.55
N HIS A 45 16.08 14.04 8.78
CA HIS A 45 16.26 15.48 9.05
C HIS A 45 15.75 15.87 10.45
N GLY A 46 14.60 15.35 10.87
CA GLY A 46 14.07 15.54 12.21
C GLY A 46 15.01 15.04 13.31
N GLN A 47 15.59 13.84 13.13
CA GLN A 47 16.54 13.25 14.06
C GLN A 47 17.84 14.07 14.18
N ASP A 48 18.32 14.63 13.07
CA ASP A 48 19.50 15.50 13.06
C ASP A 48 19.26 16.82 13.78
N ILE A 49 18.07 17.40 13.60
CA ILE A 49 17.64 18.58 14.34
C ILE A 49 17.57 18.30 15.85
N GLN A 50 17.13 17.11 16.26
CA GLN A 50 17.07 16.73 17.67
C GLN A 50 18.46 16.69 18.33
N LYS A 51 19.49 16.27 17.58
CA LYS A 51 20.87 16.09 18.08
C LYS A 51 21.71 17.37 18.00
N SER A 52 21.23 18.41 17.33
CA SER A 52 22.00 19.64 17.05
C SER A 52 21.53 20.85 17.89
N ASN A 53 22.30 21.95 17.85
CA ASN A 53 21.91 23.24 18.44
C ASN A 53 20.99 24.04 17.49
N ALA A 54 19.99 23.37 16.92
CA ALA A 54 19.08 23.97 15.96
C ALA A 54 18.31 25.16 16.54
N THR A 55 18.05 26.14 15.69
CA THR A 55 17.18 27.27 15.98
C THR A 55 15.72 26.82 16.08
N GLN A 56 14.89 27.66 16.68
CA GLN A 56 13.45 27.40 16.76
C GLN A 56 12.80 27.29 15.37
N ASN A 57 13.31 28.02 14.37
CA ASN A 57 12.74 28.01 13.02
C ASN A 57 13.08 26.72 12.28
N GLU A 58 14.33 26.27 12.36
CA GLU A 58 14.76 24.98 11.78
C GLU A 58 13.97 23.83 12.40
N ALA A 59 13.81 23.81 13.72
CA ALA A 59 12.98 22.80 14.39
C ALA A 59 11.52 22.82 13.95
N LYS A 60 10.97 24.01 13.67
CA LYS A 60 9.59 24.13 13.17
C LYS A 60 9.48 23.64 11.73
N GLN A 61 10.47 23.91 10.89
CA GLN A 61 10.52 23.46 9.50
C GLN A 61 10.61 21.94 9.42
N ALA A 62 11.54 21.32 10.16
CA ALA A 62 11.68 19.87 10.20
C ALA A 62 10.41 19.18 10.70
N LEU A 63 9.79 19.70 11.78
CA LEU A 63 8.52 19.18 12.26
C LEU A 63 7.42 19.27 11.19
N GLN A 64 7.33 20.38 10.46
CA GLN A 64 6.32 20.55 9.42
C GLN A 64 6.58 19.62 8.22
N GLN A 65 7.84 19.43 7.84
CA GLN A 65 8.23 18.50 6.78
C GLN A 65 7.83 17.07 7.13
N LEU A 66 8.16 16.62 8.35
CA LEU A 66 7.82 15.28 8.82
C LEU A 66 6.30 15.06 8.86
N ILE A 67 5.54 16.02 9.42
CA ILE A 67 4.07 15.95 9.41
C ILE A 67 3.53 15.86 7.99
N ASN A 68 4.01 16.71 7.08
CA ASN A 68 3.51 16.73 5.71
C ASN A 68 3.84 15.42 4.97
N ALA A 69 5.05 14.89 5.14
CA ALA A 69 5.47 13.65 4.52
C ALA A 69 4.65 12.47 5.05
N GLU A 70 4.44 12.38 6.37
CA GLU A 70 3.59 11.36 6.99
C GLU A 70 2.16 11.40 6.44
N THR A 71 1.57 12.59 6.34
CA THR A 71 0.21 12.76 5.79
C THR A 71 0.13 12.50 4.28
N SER A 72 1.27 12.54 3.59
CA SER A 72 1.33 12.28 2.15
C SER A 72 1.40 10.79 1.83
N LEU A 73 1.77 9.94 2.80
CA LEU A 73 1.75 8.48 2.63
C LEU A 73 0.35 8.03 2.22
N ASN A 74 0.28 7.23 1.16
CA ASN A 74 -0.96 6.92 0.46
C ASN A 74 -1.24 5.41 0.29
N GLY A 75 -0.56 4.55 1.05
CA GLY A 75 -0.73 3.10 0.91
C GLY A 75 -2.15 2.62 1.14
N PHE A 76 -2.87 3.18 2.11
CA PHE A 76 -4.28 2.85 2.33
C PHE A 76 -5.18 3.27 1.17
N GLU A 77 -4.94 4.45 0.58
CA GLU A 77 -5.69 4.92 -0.59
C GLU A 77 -5.49 3.97 -1.78
N ARG A 78 -4.23 3.60 -2.03
CA ARG A 78 -3.87 2.66 -3.10
C ARG A 78 -4.56 1.31 -2.90
N LEU A 79 -4.51 0.75 -1.69
CA LEU A 79 -5.21 -0.51 -1.36
C LEU A 79 -6.73 -0.40 -1.53
N ASN A 80 -7.33 0.72 -1.09
CA ASN A 80 -8.76 0.97 -1.20
C ASN A 80 -9.23 1.11 -2.65
N HIS A 81 -8.35 1.51 -3.57
CA HIS A 81 -8.64 1.53 -5.01
C HIS A 81 -8.33 0.21 -5.71
N ALA A 82 -7.23 -0.46 -5.35
CA ALA A 82 -6.79 -1.69 -6.00
C ALA A 82 -7.73 -2.86 -5.70
N ARG A 83 -8.12 -3.05 -4.44
CA ARG A 83 -8.97 -4.19 -4.01
C ARG A 83 -10.32 -4.26 -4.75
N PRO A 84 -11.15 -3.20 -4.81
CA PRO A 84 -12.42 -3.28 -5.52
C PRO A 84 -12.24 -3.50 -7.03
N ARG A 85 -11.19 -2.93 -7.65
CA ARG A 85 -10.88 -3.18 -9.06
C ARG A 85 -10.50 -4.64 -9.32
N ALA A 86 -9.69 -5.22 -8.44
CA ALA A 86 -9.35 -6.64 -8.51
C ALA A 86 -10.61 -7.53 -8.38
N LEU A 87 -11.49 -7.23 -7.42
CA LEU A 87 -12.75 -7.96 -7.25
C LEU A 87 -13.67 -7.85 -8.47
N GLU A 88 -13.81 -6.66 -9.05
CA GLU A 88 -14.60 -6.45 -10.25
C GLU A 88 -14.04 -7.23 -11.44
N TYR A 89 -12.72 -7.21 -11.60
CA TYR A 89 -12.04 -7.98 -12.64
C TYR A 89 -12.26 -9.49 -12.47
N ILE A 90 -12.04 -10.04 -11.26
CA ILE A 90 -12.27 -11.46 -10.97
C ILE A 90 -13.73 -11.86 -11.25
N LYS A 91 -14.70 -10.99 -10.92
CA LYS A 91 -16.12 -11.22 -11.21
C LYS A 91 -16.42 -11.29 -12.70
N SER A 92 -15.68 -10.53 -13.52
CA SER A 92 -15.84 -10.50 -14.98
C SER A 92 -15.33 -11.77 -15.68
N LEU A 93 -14.48 -12.58 -15.03
CA LEU A 93 -13.93 -13.81 -15.60
C LEU A 93 -15.04 -14.83 -15.85
N GLU A 94 -15.24 -15.22 -17.10
CA GLU A 94 -16.41 -16.03 -17.51
C GLU A 94 -16.16 -17.54 -17.51
N LYS A 95 -14.90 -17.98 -17.63
CA LYS A 95 -14.58 -19.39 -17.90
C LYS A 95 -14.27 -20.17 -16.63
N ILE A 96 -13.85 -19.48 -15.57
CA ILE A 96 -13.70 -20.09 -14.24
C ILE A 96 -15.07 -20.38 -13.61
N ASN A 97 -15.15 -21.44 -12.81
CA ASN A 97 -16.39 -21.83 -12.14
C ASN A 97 -16.64 -21.04 -10.84
N ASN A 98 -17.85 -21.18 -10.28
CA ASN A 98 -18.25 -20.44 -9.09
C ASN A 98 -17.36 -20.70 -7.86
N ALA A 99 -16.87 -21.92 -7.66
CA ALA A 99 -16.03 -22.25 -6.51
C ALA A 99 -14.64 -21.61 -6.63
N GLN A 100 -14.04 -21.66 -7.83
CA GLN A 100 -12.77 -21.01 -8.14
C GLN A 100 -12.89 -19.49 -8.00
N LYS A 101 -13.97 -18.91 -8.53
CA LYS A 101 -14.24 -17.47 -8.43
C LYS A 101 -14.41 -17.04 -6.96
N SER A 102 -15.23 -17.75 -6.19
CA SER A 102 -15.40 -17.48 -4.75
C SER A 102 -14.08 -17.52 -4.00
N ALA A 103 -13.24 -18.53 -4.25
CA ALA A 103 -11.94 -18.64 -3.59
C ALA A 103 -11.00 -17.47 -3.93
N LEU A 104 -11.00 -17.00 -5.18
CA LEU A 104 -10.23 -15.82 -5.59
C LEU A 104 -10.77 -14.54 -4.97
N GLU A 105 -12.10 -14.35 -4.95
CA GLU A 105 -12.74 -13.21 -4.29
C GLU A 105 -12.42 -13.15 -2.78
N ASP A 106 -12.41 -14.30 -2.10
CA ASP A 106 -12.05 -14.39 -0.68
C ASP A 106 -10.59 -14.00 -0.45
N LYS A 107 -9.65 -14.52 -1.25
CA LYS A 107 -8.22 -14.15 -1.17
C LYS A 107 -8.02 -12.64 -1.42
N VAL A 108 -8.65 -12.08 -2.47
CA VAL A 108 -8.55 -10.65 -2.79
C VAL A 108 -9.12 -9.79 -1.66
N THR A 109 -10.22 -10.21 -1.05
CA THR A 109 -10.85 -9.50 0.07
C THR A 109 -9.95 -9.46 1.31
N GLN A 110 -9.21 -10.55 1.57
CA GLN A 110 -8.33 -10.68 2.72
C GLN A 110 -6.94 -10.05 2.52
N SER A 111 -6.58 -9.70 1.30
CA SER A 111 -5.25 -9.15 1.02
C SER A 111 -5.09 -7.69 1.48
N HIS A 112 -3.92 -7.43 2.06
CA HIS A 112 -3.42 -6.12 2.51
C HIS A 112 -2.20 -5.65 1.72
N ASP A 113 -1.90 -6.31 0.60
CA ASP A 113 -0.67 -6.09 -0.15
C ASP A 113 -0.97 -5.88 -1.64
N LEU A 114 -0.45 -4.78 -2.20
CA LEU A 114 -0.73 -4.42 -3.59
C LEU A 114 -0.15 -5.44 -4.59
N LEU A 115 1.01 -6.03 -4.26
CA LEU A 115 1.64 -7.05 -5.09
C LEU A 115 0.88 -8.37 -5.01
N GLU A 116 0.39 -8.74 -3.83
CA GLU A 116 -0.48 -9.91 -3.69
C GLU A 116 -1.79 -9.73 -4.48
N LEU A 117 -2.41 -8.55 -4.43
CA LEU A 117 -3.61 -8.24 -5.23
C LEU A 117 -3.34 -8.40 -6.73
N GLU A 118 -2.21 -7.91 -7.23
CA GLU A 118 -1.79 -8.09 -8.62
C GLU A 118 -1.58 -9.57 -8.97
N HIS A 119 -0.90 -10.32 -8.09
CA HIS A 119 -0.68 -11.75 -8.29
C HIS A 119 -2.00 -12.53 -8.35
N LEU A 120 -2.97 -12.22 -7.48
CA LEU A 120 -4.28 -12.86 -7.47
C LEU A 120 -5.09 -12.58 -8.74
N VAL A 121 -4.99 -11.35 -9.27
CA VAL A 121 -5.57 -10.99 -10.56
C VAL A 121 -4.97 -11.84 -11.67
N ASN A 122 -3.64 -11.95 -11.73
CA ASN A 122 -2.93 -12.76 -12.72
C ASN A 122 -3.25 -14.27 -12.60
N GLU A 123 -3.34 -14.79 -11.37
CA GLU A 123 -3.78 -16.17 -11.09
C GLU A 123 -5.19 -16.41 -11.65
N GLY A 124 -6.11 -15.47 -11.42
CA GLY A 124 -7.46 -15.51 -11.96
C GLY A 124 -7.50 -15.49 -13.48
N THR A 125 -6.77 -14.60 -14.13
CA THR A 125 -6.66 -14.51 -15.60
C THR A 125 -6.15 -15.83 -16.18
N ASN A 126 -5.04 -16.34 -15.67
CA ASN A 126 -4.45 -17.58 -16.15
C ASN A 126 -5.39 -18.78 -15.97
N LEU A 127 -6.06 -18.86 -14.82
CA LEU A 127 -7.05 -19.92 -14.58
C LEU A 127 -8.24 -19.80 -15.55
N ASN A 128 -8.71 -18.58 -15.83
CA ASN A 128 -9.77 -18.35 -16.81
C ASN A 128 -9.38 -18.86 -18.19
N ASP A 129 -8.16 -18.57 -18.63
CA ASP A 129 -7.68 -18.99 -19.96
C ASP A 129 -7.59 -20.52 -20.05
N ILE A 130 -7.00 -21.17 -19.04
CA ILE A 130 -6.91 -22.64 -18.94
C ILE A 130 -8.29 -23.30 -18.96
N MET A 131 -9.26 -22.74 -18.23
CA MET A 131 -10.62 -23.29 -18.19
C MET A 131 -11.34 -23.10 -19.52
N GLY A 132 -11.06 -22.01 -20.24
CA GLY A 132 -11.54 -21.79 -21.61
C GLY A 132 -10.97 -22.81 -22.59
N GLU A 133 -9.65 -23.07 -22.54
CA GLU A 133 -9.00 -24.10 -23.35
C GLU A 133 -9.55 -25.50 -23.06
N LEU A 134 -9.73 -25.84 -21.78
CA LEU A 134 -10.33 -27.10 -21.37
C LEU A 134 -11.75 -27.26 -21.91
N ALA A 135 -12.59 -26.23 -21.79
CA ALA A 135 -13.95 -26.24 -22.31
C ALA A 135 -13.96 -26.47 -23.83
N ASN A 136 -13.10 -25.77 -24.57
CA ASN A 136 -12.96 -25.93 -26.02
C ASN A 136 -12.48 -27.34 -26.39
N ALA A 137 -11.48 -27.87 -25.68
CA ALA A 137 -10.95 -29.22 -25.93
C ALA A 137 -12.01 -30.30 -25.70
N ILE A 138 -12.87 -30.14 -24.68
CA ILE A 138 -14.00 -31.04 -24.46
C ILE A 138 -14.98 -30.93 -25.64
N VAL A 139 -15.40 -29.72 -26.01
CA VAL A 139 -16.35 -29.52 -27.13
C VAL A 139 -15.83 -30.11 -28.45
N ASN A 140 -14.56 -29.89 -28.78
CA ASN A 140 -13.94 -30.38 -30.02
C ASN A 140 -13.80 -31.91 -30.06
N ASN A 141 -13.58 -32.57 -28.92
CA ASN A 141 -13.53 -34.03 -28.85
C ASN A 141 -14.93 -34.69 -28.97
N TYR A 142 -16.02 -33.92 -28.93
CA TYR A 142 -17.39 -34.38 -29.19
C TYR A 142 -17.94 -33.94 -30.55
N ALA A 143 -17.15 -33.25 -31.39
CA ALA A 143 -17.56 -32.97 -32.77
C ALA A 143 -17.54 -34.28 -33.59
N PRO A 144 -18.66 -34.73 -34.17
CA PRO A 144 -18.69 -35.96 -34.95
C PRO A 144 -17.83 -35.78 -36.21
N THR A 145 -16.85 -36.67 -36.40
CA THR A 145 -16.25 -36.95 -37.71
C THR A 145 -17.27 -37.60 -38.64
#